data_AF-A0A945SU63-F1
#
_entry.id   AF-A0A945SU63-F1
#
_cell.length_a   1.000
_cell.length_b   1.000
_cell.length_c   1.000
_cell.angle_alpha   90.00
_cell.angle_beta   90.00
_cell.angle_gamma   90.00
#
_symmetry.space_group_name_H-M   'P 1'
#
loop_
_entity.id
_entity.type
_entity.pdbx_description
1 polymer ?
#
loop_
_entity_poly.entity_id
_entity_poly.type
_entity_poly.pdbx_seq_one_letter_code
_entity_poly.pdbx_strand_id
1 'polypeptide(L)' 'ESKVADINNVSEGGFGGAITAALYLQEFVKDTTPWAHFDMMAWNVAGKPGRPAGGEAQALRAVFEMLEKRYG' A
#
# COMPACT_ATOMS: atom_id res chain seq x y z
N GLU A 1 3.10 13.16 15.53
CA GLU A 1 2.33 13.73 16.66
C GLU A 1 1.46 14.86 16.14
N SER A 2 0.29 15.09 16.73
CA SER A 2 -0.54 16.26 16.44
C SER A 2 -0.74 17.06 17.73
N LYS A 3 -0.64 18.38 17.64
CA LYS A 3 -0.84 19.27 18.80
C LYS A 3 -2.31 19.52 19.14
N VAL A 4 -3.23 18.98 18.33
CA VAL A 4 -4.67 19.27 18.40
C VAL A 4 -5.52 18.00 18.33
N ALA A 5 -5.10 17.00 17.57
CA ALA A 5 -5.87 15.77 17.30
C ALA A 5 -5.11 14.52 17.77
N ASP A 6 -5.76 13.37 17.73
CA ASP A 6 -5.20 12.10 18.21
C ASP A 6 -3.98 11.65 17.38
N ILE A 7 -4.05 11.81 16.06
CA ILE A 7 -2.98 11.44 15.14
C ILE A 7 -2.80 12.47 14.03
N ASN A 8 -1.66 12.42 13.34
CA ASN A 8 -1.31 13.29 12.23
C ASN A 8 -1.14 12.48 10.94
N ASN A 9 -1.56 13.02 9.80
CA ASN A 9 -1.50 12.33 8.50
C ASN A 9 -0.13 12.44 7.82
N VAL A 10 0.79 13.23 8.37
CA VAL A 10 2.15 13.42 7.85
C VAL A 10 3.15 13.51 9.00
N SER A 11 4.40 13.13 8.75
CA SER A 11 5.53 13.35 9.65
C SER A 11 6.12 14.75 9.45
N GLU A 12 6.89 15.24 10.43
CA GLU A 12 7.51 16.57 10.35
C GLU A 12 8.72 16.63 9.40
N GLY A 13 9.24 15.47 8.95
CA GLY A 13 10.41 15.36 8.07
C GLY A 13 10.13 14.56 6.80
N GLY A 14 10.94 14.76 5.76
CA GLY A 14 10.75 14.14 4.43
C GLY A 14 11.13 12.67 4.31
N PHE A 15 11.46 11.98 5.41
CA PHE A 15 11.89 10.58 5.40
C PHE A 15 10.79 9.64 5.88
N GLY A 16 10.79 8.40 5.38
CA GLY A 16 9.90 7.34 5.87
C GLY A 16 8.44 7.45 5.42
N GLY A 17 8.13 8.26 4.40
CA GLY A 17 6.74 8.56 3.99
C GLY A 17 5.84 7.33 3.80
N ALA A 18 6.32 6.28 3.11
CA ALA A 18 5.54 5.04 2.93
C ALA A 18 5.22 4.33 4.26
N ILE A 19 6.17 4.30 5.20
CA ILE A 19 5.97 3.69 6.52
C ILE A 19 5.00 4.55 7.34
N THR A 20 5.15 5.88 7.33
CA THR A 20 4.23 6.80 8.01
C THR A 20 2.81 6.66 7.50
N ALA A 21 2.61 6.54 6.19
CA ALA A 21 1.30 6.32 5.59
C ALA A 21 0.71 4.96 6.01
N ALA A 22 1.51 3.89 5.99
CA ALA A 22 1.06 2.57 6.41
C ALA A 22 0.63 2.55 7.89
N LEU A 23 1.43 3.15 8.78
CA LEU A 23 1.07 3.27 10.20
C LEU A 23 -0.20 4.09 10.40
N TYR A 24 -0.37 5.20 9.66
CA TYR A 24 -1.61 5.98 9.73
C TYR A 24 -2.84 5.16 9.34
N LEU A 25 -2.76 4.34 8.28
CA LEU A 25 -3.87 3.47 7.88
C LEU A 25 -4.14 2.36 8.92
N GLN A 26 -3.08 1.86 9.58
CA GLN A 26 -3.19 0.81 10.59
C GLN A 26 -4.02 1.23 11.80
N GLU A 27 -3.99 2.50 12.20
CA GLU A 27 -4.79 3.04 13.32
C GLU A 27 -6.31 2.80 13.18
N PHE A 28 -6.79 2.57 11.95
CA PHE A 28 -8.19 2.35 11.65
C PHE A 28 -8.56 0.86 11.50
N VAL A 29 -7.60 -0.05 11.69
CA VAL A 29 -7.79 -1.49 11.59
C VAL A 29 -7.74 -2.11 12.99
N LYS A 30 -8.75 -2.91 13.34
CA LYS A 30 -8.74 -3.63 14.63
C LYS A 30 -7.62 -4.66 14.64
N ASP A 31 -6.91 -4.78 15.77
CA ASP A 31 -5.80 -5.75 15.95
C ASP A 31 -6.16 -7.21 15.61
N THR A 32 -7.44 -7.57 15.76
CA THR A 32 -7.94 -8.93 15.46
C THR A 32 -8.22 -9.16 13.98
N THR A 33 -8.07 -8.14 13.12
CA THR A 33 -8.36 -8.22 11.69
C THR A 33 -7.06 -8.44 10.91
N PRO A 34 -6.86 -9.60 10.26
CA PRO A 34 -5.72 -9.79 9.37
C PRO A 34 -5.77 -8.74 8.24
N TRP A 35 -4.70 -7.96 8.11
CA TRP A 35 -4.65 -6.83 7.20
C TRP A 35 -3.33 -6.78 6.43
N ALA A 36 -3.43 -6.31 5.19
CA ALA A 36 -2.28 -6.05 4.32
C ALA A 36 -2.52 -4.75 3.56
N HIS A 37 -1.48 -3.92 3.47
CA HIS A 37 -1.45 -2.69 2.69
C HIS A 37 -0.48 -2.86 1.51
N PHE A 38 -0.93 -2.48 0.32
CA PHE A 38 -0.11 -2.45 -0.89
C PHE A 38 0.05 -1.00 -1.34
N ASP A 39 1.27 -0.48 -1.19
CA ASP A 39 1.68 0.78 -1.79
C ASP A 39 2.30 0.49 -3.17
N MET A 40 1.71 1.05 -4.23
CA MET A 40 2.08 0.75 -5.61
C MET A 40 2.05 2.01 -6.46
N MET A 41 3.06 2.14 -7.32
CA MET A 41 3.11 3.22 -8.31
C MET A 41 2.06 3.03 -9.43
N ALA A 42 1.67 1.77 -9.71
CA ALA A 42 0.67 1.40 -10.72
C ALA A 42 0.95 1.95 -12.12
N TRP A 43 2.23 2.10 -12.48
CA TRP A 43 2.64 2.71 -13.74
C TRP A 43 3.99 2.18 -14.25
N ASN A 44 4.14 2.11 -15.56
CA ASN A 44 5.38 1.81 -16.27
C ASN A 44 5.97 3.11 -16.82
N VAL A 45 7.13 3.53 -16.30
CA VAL A 45 7.83 4.75 -16.76
C VAL A 45 8.25 4.66 -18.24
N ALA A 46 8.59 3.46 -18.71
CA ALA A 46 8.99 3.21 -20.08
C ALA A 46 8.42 1.87 -20.58
N GLY A 47 8.19 1.79 -21.89
CA GLY A 47 7.68 0.58 -22.52
C GLY A 47 8.68 -0.57 -22.49
N LYS A 48 8.19 -1.76 -22.19
CA LYS A 48 8.88 -3.05 -22.28
C LYS A 48 7.98 -4.06 -23.00
N PRO A 49 8.50 -5.19 -23.52
CA PRO A 49 7.65 -6.23 -24.08
C PRO A 49 6.54 -6.64 -23.10
N GLY A 50 5.28 -6.57 -23.57
CA GLY A 50 4.08 -6.85 -22.78
C GLY A 50 3.71 -5.79 -21.71
N ARG A 51 4.44 -4.68 -21.62
CA ARG A 51 4.28 -3.64 -20.58
C ARG A 51 4.49 -2.25 -21.20
N PRO A 52 3.49 -1.69 -21.91
CA PRO A 52 3.61 -0.36 -22.50
C PRO A 52 3.79 0.71 -21.40
N ALA A 53 4.38 1.86 -21.77
CA ALA A 53 4.43 3.01 -20.86
C ALA A 53 3.01 3.49 -20.57
N GLY A 54 2.67 3.73 -19.30
CA GLY A 54 1.30 3.98 -18.88
C GLY A 54 0.92 3.24 -17.61
N GLY A 55 -0.37 3.20 -17.30
CA GLY A 55 -0.91 2.48 -16.15
C GLY A 55 -0.60 0.98 -16.22
N GLU A 56 -0.30 0.37 -15.07
CA GLU A 56 0.06 -1.04 -14.95
C GLU A 56 -0.65 -1.73 -13.79
N ALA A 57 -1.09 -2.95 -14.03
CA ALA A 57 -1.65 -3.83 -13.01
C ALA A 57 -0.52 -4.51 -12.23
N GLN A 58 -0.34 -4.11 -10.97
CA GLN A 58 0.66 -4.66 -10.06
C GLN A 58 -0.03 -5.48 -8.95
N ALA A 59 0.69 -6.43 -8.36
CA ALA A 59 0.27 -7.33 -7.27
C ALA A 59 -0.94 -8.27 -7.52
N LEU A 60 -1.82 -8.02 -8.50
CA LEU A 60 -3.07 -8.77 -8.68
C LEU A 60 -2.89 -10.30 -8.73
N ARG A 61 -1.92 -10.78 -9.51
CA ARG A 61 -1.66 -12.23 -9.62
C ARG A 61 -1.20 -12.85 -8.32
N ALA A 62 -0.37 -12.15 -7.54
CA ALA A 62 0.11 -12.63 -6.26
C ALA A 62 -1.01 -12.66 -5.22
N VAL A 63 -1.88 -11.63 -5.20
CA VAL A 63 -3.06 -11.61 -4.34
C VAL A 63 -4.03 -12.73 -4.70
N PHE A 64 -4.31 -12.93 -5.99
CA PHE A 64 -5.18 -14.01 -6.45
C PHE A 64 -4.63 -15.39 -6.05
N GLU A 65 -3.35 -15.65 -6.28
CA GLU A 65 -2.71 -16.91 -5.89
C GLU A 65 -2.76 -17.14 -4.37
N MET A 66 -2.58 -16.09 -3.56
CA MET A 66 -2.73 -16.18 -2.11
C MET A 66 -4.17 -16.54 -1.70
N LEU A 67 -5.17 -15.91 -2.35
CA LEU A 67 -6.58 -16.18 -2.10
C LEU A 67 -6.96 -17.61 -2.50
N GLU A 68 -6.53 -18.08 -3.68
CA GLU A 68 -6.76 -19.48 -4.10
C GLU A 68 -6.11 -20.46 -3.12
N LYS A 69 -4.86 -20.25 -2.72
CA LYS A 69 -4.20 -21.14 -1.75
C LYS A 69 -4.89 -21.18 -0.38
N ARG A 70 -5.54 -20.09 0.01
CA ARG A 70 -6.17 -19.96 1.33
C ARG A 70 -7.63 -20.43 1.34
N TYR A 71 -8.35 -20.28 0.22
CA TYR A 71 -9.81 -20.43 0.18
C TYR A 71 -10.35 -21.26 -1.01
N GLY A 72 -9.54 -21.55 -2.02
CA GLY A 72 -9.89 -22.42 -3.14
C GLY A 72 -9.74 -23.89 -2.80
#